data_AF-A0AAU9VSI1-F1
#
_entry.id   AF-A0AAU9VSI1-F1
#
_cell.length_a   1.000
_cell.length_b   1.000
_cell.length_c   1.000
_cell.angle_alpha   90.00
_cell.angle_beta   90.00
_cell.angle_gamma   90.00
#
_symmetry.space_group_name_H-M   'P 1'
#
loop_
_entity.id
_entity.type
_entity.pdbx_description
1 polymer ?
#
loop_
_entity_poly.entity_id
_entity_poly.type
_entity_poly.pdbx_seq_one_letter_code
_entity_poly.pdbx_strand_id
1 'polypeptide(L)'
;MAKHSIFDFQSPDADLKDDVLRSRLFEILRKYASGPVISTELEDGKSCLFIFVGENGGHWILRSYSTGLITLDVMQCGKEEILSKDTLKSIEKEICKVLSAEKSLHLPPINRGAKVNTYYPTVDDLLIQYDFDRLEFETNSPYQNIKILHSQQFGNILILDDDINLAESDFIYTKTITGSGREVFKDKTILILGGGDGGILNELLQCSPEFVTMVDIDEDVINCAIKYLRGICGNALDNLSGEHHKVHIGDCVKYLEQCIEEGRTFDYVINDLTAIPVTKEPIGSLWEFLRLILDMSMKVLSPSGKYFTQGNSYNKPDALLMYEQQLTKLSCPVQFRKEDVFVPSYHEKWVFYEIWKTNESTLS
;
A
#
# COMPACT_ATOMS: atom_id res chain seq x y z
N MET A 1 2.01 -15.80 16.83
CA MET A 1 1.81 -14.35 17.04
C MET A 1 2.44 -13.95 18.35
N ALA A 2 3.24 -12.89 18.31
CA ALA A 2 3.74 -12.17 19.46
C ALA A 2 3.17 -10.75 19.45
N LYS A 3 3.07 -10.11 20.61
CA LYS A 3 2.68 -8.70 20.73
C LYS A 3 3.80 -7.93 21.40
N HIS A 4 4.20 -6.83 20.77
CA HIS A 4 5.28 -5.96 21.22
C HIS A 4 4.70 -4.62 21.63
N SER A 5 4.68 -4.35 22.93
CA SER A 5 4.30 -3.03 23.47
C SER A 5 5.57 -2.24 23.77
N ILE A 6 5.58 -0.95 23.42
CA ILE A 6 6.75 -0.09 23.55
C ILE A 6 6.34 1.15 24.34
N PHE A 7 7.13 1.47 25.36
CA PHE A 7 6.95 2.65 26.20
C PHE A 7 8.23 3.47 26.24
N ASP A 8 8.10 4.78 26.09
CA ASP A 8 9.18 5.73 26.27
C ASP A 8 8.86 6.66 27.44
N PHE A 9 9.85 6.93 28.29
CA PHE A 9 9.75 7.83 29.42
C PHE A 9 10.92 8.82 29.38
N GLN A 10 10.64 10.11 29.34
CA GLN A 10 11.65 11.16 29.45
C GLN A 10 11.80 11.55 30.92
N SER A 11 12.96 11.28 31.49
CA SER A 11 13.25 11.49 32.91
C SER A 11 14.73 11.83 33.14
N PRO A 12 15.14 13.10 32.95
CA PRO A 12 16.54 13.53 33.00
C PRO A 12 17.29 13.19 34.30
N ASP A 13 16.58 13.21 35.42
CA ASP A 13 17.15 13.00 36.75
C ASP A 13 17.08 11.53 37.21
N ALA A 14 16.44 10.64 36.45
CA ALA A 14 16.32 9.24 36.82
C ALA A 14 17.59 8.46 36.46
N ASP A 15 18.22 7.87 37.47
CA ASP A 15 19.35 6.97 37.32
C ASP A 15 18.93 5.55 37.71
N LEU A 16 18.89 4.63 36.73
CA LEU A 16 18.56 3.22 37.01
C LEU A 16 19.66 2.48 37.80
N LYS A 17 20.83 3.09 38.04
CA LYS A 17 21.83 2.58 38.99
C LYS A 17 21.45 2.85 40.44
N ASP A 18 20.51 3.75 40.72
CA ASP A 18 19.96 3.94 42.05
C ASP A 18 19.14 2.70 42.46
N ASP A 19 19.62 1.96 43.46
CA ASP A 19 19.02 0.73 43.95
C ASP A 19 17.57 0.91 44.42
N VAL A 20 17.23 2.06 45.01
CA VAL A 20 15.89 2.34 45.52
C VAL A 20 14.93 2.58 44.36
N LEU A 21 15.34 3.39 43.39
CA LEU A 21 14.56 3.63 42.18
C LEU A 21 14.35 2.32 41.41
N ARG A 22 15.44 1.59 41.19
CA ARG A 22 15.47 0.30 40.49
C ARG A 22 14.55 -0.72 41.15
N SER A 23 14.62 -0.86 42.48
CA SER A 23 13.79 -1.80 43.22
C SER A 23 12.30 -1.49 43.07
N ARG A 24 11.91 -0.22 43.14
CA ARG A 24 10.52 0.22 42.95
C ARG A 24 10.01 -0.07 41.54
N LEU A 25 10.84 0.13 40.51
CA LEU A 25 10.48 -0.24 39.13
C LEU A 25 10.32 -1.75 38.99
N PHE A 26 11.22 -2.53 39.57
CA PHE A 26 11.18 -3.98 39.47
C PHE A 26 9.96 -4.56 40.19
N GLU A 27 9.52 -3.96 41.30
CA GLU A 27 8.25 -4.31 41.96
C GLU A 27 7.05 -4.10 41.03
N ILE A 28 7.01 -2.97 40.31
CA ILE A 28 5.97 -2.72 39.31
C ILE A 28 6.03 -3.78 38.22
N LEU A 29 7.20 -4.03 37.63
CA LEU A 29 7.32 -5.00 36.53
C LEU A 29 6.94 -6.42 36.97
N ARG A 30 7.34 -6.85 38.18
CA ARG A 30 6.99 -8.16 38.75
C ARG A 30 5.50 -8.33 39.03
N LYS A 31 4.75 -7.24 39.26
CA LYS A 31 3.29 -7.29 39.38
C LYS A 31 2.61 -7.74 38.09
N TYR A 32 3.23 -7.47 36.94
CA TYR A 32 2.64 -7.70 35.61
C TYR A 32 3.34 -8.79 34.80
N ALA A 33 4.58 -9.15 35.14
CA ALA A 33 5.31 -10.24 34.50
C ALA A 33 4.85 -11.62 35.00
N SER A 34 4.71 -12.58 34.08
CA SER A 34 4.40 -13.98 34.40
C SER A 34 5.70 -14.79 34.50
N GLY A 35 6.08 -15.29 35.68
CA GLY A 35 7.22 -16.21 35.86
C GLY A 35 8.45 -15.61 36.57
N PRO A 36 9.53 -16.41 36.75
CA PRO A 36 10.72 -16.00 37.47
C PRO A 36 11.49 -14.99 36.61
N VAL A 37 11.56 -13.77 37.12
CA VAL A 37 12.42 -12.73 36.55
C VAL A 37 13.88 -13.15 36.73
N ILE A 38 14.47 -13.75 35.70
CA ILE A 38 15.93 -13.76 35.56
C ILE A 38 16.28 -12.39 34.97
N SER A 39 16.98 -11.58 35.77
CA SER A 39 17.50 -10.28 35.33
C SER A 39 18.98 -10.37 35.00
N THR A 40 19.34 -10.04 33.76
CA THR A 40 20.74 -9.75 33.40
C THR A 40 20.89 -8.24 33.26
N GLU A 41 21.95 -7.71 33.85
CA GLU A 41 22.33 -6.29 33.76
C GLU A 41 23.52 -6.16 32.82
N LEU A 42 23.39 -5.24 31.86
CA LEU A 42 24.50 -4.80 31.02
C LEU A 42 24.63 -3.29 31.17
N GLU A 43 25.83 -2.83 31.48
CA GLU A 43 26.14 -1.41 31.64
C GLU A 43 27.25 -0.98 30.71
N ASP A 44 27.11 0.23 30.16
CA ASP A 44 28.22 0.97 29.57
C ASP A 44 28.14 2.44 30.01
N GLY A 45 29.11 2.85 30.83
CA GLY A 45 29.17 4.20 31.38
C GLY A 45 27.88 4.62 32.10
N LYS A 46 27.04 5.38 31.40
CA LYS A 46 25.80 6.03 31.89
C LYS A 46 24.50 5.32 31.47
N SER A 47 24.57 4.18 30.79
CA SER A 47 23.38 3.45 30.31
C SER A 47 23.28 2.08 30.99
N CYS A 48 22.06 1.66 31.32
CA CYS A 48 21.78 0.34 31.89
C CYS A 48 20.74 -0.38 31.03
N LEU A 49 20.89 -1.70 30.92
CA LEU A 49 19.95 -2.58 30.25
C LEU A 49 19.59 -3.73 31.18
N PHE A 50 18.29 -3.90 31.42
CA PHE A 50 17.73 -4.97 32.22
C PHE A 50 16.78 -5.80 31.36
N ILE A 51 17.00 -7.11 31.34
CA ILE A 51 16.14 -8.05 30.61
C ILE A 51 15.43 -8.93 31.63
N PHE A 52 14.11 -9.03 31.53
CA PHE A 52 13.26 -9.86 32.36
C PHE A 52 12.66 -10.94 31.46
N VAL A 53 12.95 -12.21 31.69
CA VAL A 53 12.38 -13.30 30.88
C VAL A 53 11.23 -13.95 31.64
N GLY A 54 10.07 -14.08 31.00
CA GLY A 54 8.89 -14.73 31.57
C GLY A 54 8.85 -16.24 31.31
N GLU A 55 7.98 -16.94 32.03
CA GLU A 55 7.59 -18.32 31.69
C GLU A 55 6.84 -18.27 30.36
N ASN A 56 7.32 -18.99 29.33
CA ASN A 56 6.78 -19.07 27.96
C ASN A 56 7.45 -18.19 26.88
N GLY A 57 8.63 -17.64 27.17
CA GLY A 57 9.49 -17.01 26.15
C GLY A 57 9.11 -15.58 25.77
N GLY A 58 8.11 -15.00 26.46
CA GLY A 58 7.96 -13.55 26.55
C GLY A 58 9.12 -12.92 27.32
N HIS A 59 9.40 -11.65 27.06
CA HIS A 59 10.44 -10.91 27.76
C HIS A 59 10.12 -9.43 27.83
N TRP A 60 10.68 -8.77 28.85
CA TRP A 60 10.58 -7.34 29.05
C TRP A 60 11.98 -6.77 29.07
N ILE A 61 12.19 -5.62 28.45
CA ILE A 61 13.49 -4.95 28.39
C ILE A 61 13.32 -3.54 28.93
N LEU A 62 13.96 -3.24 30.06
CA LEU A 62 14.04 -1.89 30.60
C LEU A 62 15.43 -1.33 30.29
N ARG A 63 15.50 -0.20 29.61
CA ARG A 63 16.76 0.43 29.21
C ARG A 63 16.80 1.89 29.60
N SER A 64 17.89 2.33 30.22
CA SER A 64 18.19 3.76 30.38
C SER A 64 19.27 4.20 29.40
N TYR A 65 19.19 5.46 29.01
CA TYR A 65 20.15 6.13 28.15
C TYR A 65 20.70 7.37 28.86
N SER A 66 21.92 7.77 28.48
CA SER A 66 22.62 8.93 29.05
C SER A 66 21.91 10.28 28.83
N THR A 67 20.91 10.33 27.96
CA THR A 67 20.09 11.51 27.63
C THR A 67 18.87 11.67 28.54
N GLY A 68 18.69 10.78 29.53
CA GLY A 68 17.50 10.75 30.38
C GLY A 68 16.30 10.05 29.77
N LEU A 69 16.46 9.42 28.60
CA LEU A 69 15.44 8.53 28.04
C LEU A 69 15.49 7.18 28.76
N ILE A 70 14.33 6.67 29.15
CA ILE A 70 14.14 5.31 29.65
C ILE A 70 13.09 4.64 28.78
N THR A 71 13.39 3.46 28.25
CA THR A 71 12.45 2.67 27.43
C THR A 71 12.07 1.38 28.12
N LEU A 72 10.83 0.96 27.92
CA LEU A 72 10.35 -0.37 28.30
C LEU A 72 9.76 -1.05 27.05
N ASP A 73 10.37 -2.16 26.66
CA ASP A 73 9.84 -3.05 25.63
C ASP A 73 9.21 -4.27 26.30
N VAL A 74 7.98 -4.59 25.94
CA VAL A 74 7.26 -5.77 26.44
C VAL A 74 6.90 -6.66 25.27
N MET A 75 7.60 -7.78 25.14
CA MET A 75 7.35 -8.82 24.15
C MET A 75 6.58 -9.97 24.80
N GLN A 76 5.33 -10.14 24.39
CA GLN A 76 4.48 -11.25 24.84
C GLN A 76 4.35 -12.30 23.75
N CYS A 77 4.61 -13.56 24.08
CA CYS A 77 4.62 -14.68 23.15
C CYS A 77 3.70 -15.81 23.62
N GLY A 78 3.06 -16.52 22.67
CA GLY A 78 2.40 -17.80 22.95
C GLY A 78 1.03 -17.70 23.64
N LYS A 79 0.79 -18.55 24.64
CA LYS A 79 -0.48 -18.65 25.40
C LYS A 79 -0.55 -17.71 26.61
N GLU A 80 0.43 -16.83 26.79
CA GLU A 80 0.39 -15.83 27.86
C GLU A 80 -0.89 -14.98 27.76
N GLU A 81 -1.42 -14.57 28.91
CA GLU A 81 -2.48 -13.58 28.96
C GLU A 81 -1.92 -12.26 28.40
N ILE A 82 -2.33 -11.93 27.18
CA ILE A 82 -1.97 -10.67 26.52
C ILE A 82 -2.44 -9.53 27.43
N LEU A 83 -1.53 -8.61 27.75
CA LEU A 83 -1.87 -7.48 28.60
C LEU A 83 -2.99 -6.66 27.96
N SER A 84 -4.02 -6.37 28.75
CA SER A 84 -5.12 -5.53 28.30
C SER A 84 -4.66 -4.09 28.08
N LYS A 85 -5.39 -3.32 27.26
CA LYS A 85 -5.11 -1.89 27.08
C LYS A 85 -5.11 -1.13 28.40
N ASP A 86 -5.97 -1.49 29.35
CA ASP A 86 -6.04 -0.84 30.66
C ASP A 86 -4.88 -1.25 31.57
N THR A 87 -4.40 -2.49 31.44
CA THR A 87 -3.18 -2.96 32.12
C THR A 87 -1.95 -2.20 31.62
N LEU A 88 -1.80 -2.04 30.30
CA LEU A 88 -0.70 -1.29 29.69
C LEU A 88 -0.70 0.19 30.15
N LYS A 89 -1.87 0.84 30.19
CA LYS A 89 -2.02 2.20 30.74
C LYS A 89 -1.67 2.27 32.23
N SER A 90 -2.01 1.24 32.99
CA SER A 90 -1.67 1.18 34.42
C SER A 90 -0.17 1.06 34.64
N ILE A 91 0.52 0.23 33.84
CA ILE A 91 1.98 0.11 33.83
C ILE A 91 2.62 1.47 33.53
N GLU A 92 2.22 2.14 32.46
CA GLU A 92 2.73 3.46 32.08
C GLU A 92 2.58 4.46 33.24
N LYS A 93 1.39 4.56 33.83
CA LYS A 93 1.11 5.49 34.94
C LYS A 93 1.94 5.21 36.19
N GLU A 94 2.09 3.95 36.57
CA GLU A 94 2.89 3.56 37.73
C GLU A 94 4.38 3.89 37.51
N ILE A 95 4.92 3.60 36.32
CA ILE A 95 6.31 3.89 35.97
C ILE A 95 6.57 5.40 35.92
N CYS A 96 5.68 6.19 35.28
CA CYS A 96 5.78 7.65 35.25
C CYS A 96 5.91 8.23 36.66
N LYS A 97 5.12 7.72 37.61
CA LYS A 97 5.15 8.19 39.01
C LYS A 97 6.46 7.82 39.71
N VAL A 98 7.04 6.66 39.43
CA VAL A 98 8.31 6.24 40.04
C VAL A 98 9.49 7.01 39.45
N LEU A 99 9.52 7.19 38.13
CA LEU A 99 10.56 7.93 37.43
C LEU A 99 10.47 9.45 37.66
N SER A 100 9.30 9.97 38.02
CA SER A 100 9.00 11.40 37.92
C SER A 100 9.16 11.90 36.46
N ALA A 101 8.70 11.06 35.51
CA ALA A 101 8.86 11.32 34.09
C ALA A 101 8.12 12.60 33.66
N GLU A 102 8.82 13.47 32.92
CA GLU A 102 8.27 14.71 32.36
C GLU A 102 7.29 14.41 31.20
N LYS A 103 7.57 13.34 30.46
CA LYS A 103 6.77 12.88 29.33
C LYS A 103 6.81 11.36 29.25
N SER A 104 5.69 10.76 28.86
CA SER A 104 5.63 9.38 28.41
C SER A 104 4.99 9.26 27.03
N LEU A 105 5.35 8.19 26.32
CA LEU A 105 4.72 7.79 25.08
C LEU A 105 4.52 6.28 25.11
N HIS A 106 3.30 5.83 24.81
CA HIS A 106 2.98 4.42 24.60
C HIS A 106 2.18 4.31 23.30
N LEU A 107 2.73 3.58 22.33
CA LEU A 107 2.09 3.32 21.04
C LEU A 107 1.23 2.06 21.12
N PRO A 108 0.21 1.91 20.24
CA PRO A 108 -0.50 0.64 20.11
C PRO A 108 0.47 -0.53 19.91
N PRO A 109 0.25 -1.69 20.58
CA PRO A 109 1.15 -2.82 20.45
C PRO A 109 1.25 -3.35 19.01
N ILE A 110 2.47 -3.68 18.59
CA ILE A 110 2.74 -4.24 17.27
C ILE A 110 2.57 -5.76 17.31
N ASN A 111 1.70 -6.31 16.46
CA ASN A 111 1.54 -7.74 16.27
C ASN A 111 2.65 -8.28 15.37
N ARG A 112 3.37 -9.29 15.81
CA ARG A 112 4.49 -9.90 15.07
C ARG A 112 4.20 -11.37 14.79
N GLY A 113 4.39 -11.80 13.54
CA GLY A 113 4.08 -13.19 13.13
C GLY A 113 2.62 -13.56 13.37
N ALA A 114 1.71 -12.60 13.10
CA ALA A 114 0.28 -12.87 13.04
C ALA A 114 -0.05 -13.62 11.74
N LYS A 115 -1.13 -14.42 11.75
CA LYS A 115 -1.58 -15.12 10.54
C LYS A 115 -2.09 -14.15 9.47
N VAL A 116 -2.74 -13.08 9.91
CA VAL A 116 -3.15 -11.95 9.08
C VAL A 116 -2.15 -10.83 9.35
N ASN A 117 -1.39 -10.42 8.34
CA ASN A 117 -0.55 -9.24 8.44
C ASN A 117 -1.44 -7.99 8.41
N THR A 118 -1.28 -7.09 9.37
CA THR A 118 -2.02 -5.82 9.43
C THR A 118 -1.16 -4.61 9.06
N TYR A 119 0.12 -4.81 8.75
CA TYR A 119 1.08 -3.73 8.55
C TYR A 119 1.52 -3.68 7.10
N TYR A 120 1.13 -2.62 6.41
CA TYR A 120 1.49 -2.32 5.03
C TYR A 120 1.93 -0.87 4.99
N PRO A 121 3.24 -0.60 4.84
CA PRO A 121 3.74 0.77 4.77
C PRO A 121 3.19 1.52 3.55
N THR A 122 3.11 2.84 3.64
CA THR A 122 2.87 3.70 2.47
C THR A 122 4.09 3.71 1.55
N VAL A 123 3.94 4.25 0.35
CA VAL A 123 5.05 4.35 -0.62
C VAL A 123 6.20 5.23 -0.08
N ASP A 124 5.91 6.19 0.80
CA ASP A 124 6.89 7.01 1.51
C ASP A 124 7.36 6.43 2.87
N ASP A 125 7.21 5.12 3.05
CA ASP A 125 7.75 4.32 4.17
C ASP A 125 7.13 4.67 5.55
N LEU A 126 5.92 5.22 5.59
CA LEU A 126 5.20 5.43 6.84
C LEU A 126 4.58 4.11 7.31
N LEU A 127 4.79 3.77 8.58
CA LEU A 127 4.19 2.58 9.18
C LEU A 127 2.68 2.77 9.37
N ILE A 128 1.88 2.05 8.57
CA ILE A 128 0.43 2.01 8.70
C ILE A 128 -0.01 0.65 9.24
N GLN A 129 -0.95 0.69 10.18
CA GLN A 129 -1.68 -0.47 10.63
C GLN A 129 -3.12 -0.41 10.15
N TYR A 130 -3.51 -1.37 9.32
CA TYR A 130 -4.87 -1.56 8.85
C TYR A 130 -5.71 -2.32 9.88
N ASP A 131 -7.02 -2.21 9.76
CA ASP A 131 -8.02 -2.92 10.57
C ASP A 131 -8.38 -4.30 9.99
N PHE A 132 -7.43 -4.97 9.31
CA PHE A 132 -7.67 -6.27 8.70
C PHE A 132 -8.07 -7.31 9.75
N ASP A 133 -9.20 -7.99 9.49
CA ASP A 133 -9.73 -9.02 10.38
C ASP A 133 -9.70 -10.42 9.77
N ARG A 134 -9.58 -10.53 8.44
CA ARG A 134 -9.53 -11.81 7.73
C ARG A 134 -8.65 -11.77 6.50
N LEU A 135 -7.98 -12.89 6.26
CA LEU A 135 -7.38 -13.23 4.96
C LEU A 135 -8.40 -14.04 4.18
N GLU A 136 -9.00 -13.43 3.16
CA GLU A 136 -10.02 -14.05 2.31
C GLU A 136 -9.38 -14.96 1.26
N PHE A 137 -8.22 -14.55 0.73
CA PHE A 137 -7.50 -15.31 -0.29
C PHE A 137 -6.00 -14.96 -0.32
N GLU A 138 -5.17 -15.96 -0.63
CA GLU A 138 -3.75 -15.78 -0.93
C GLU A 138 -3.31 -16.86 -1.93
N THR A 139 -2.62 -16.45 -2.99
CA THR A 139 -1.97 -17.35 -3.94
C THR A 139 -0.71 -16.69 -4.53
N ASN A 140 0.14 -17.49 -5.15
CA ASN A 140 1.19 -16.99 -6.04
C ASN A 140 0.84 -17.41 -7.46
N SER A 141 0.61 -16.44 -8.34
CA SER A 141 0.50 -16.69 -9.77
C SER A 141 1.90 -16.84 -10.38
N PRO A 142 2.04 -17.16 -11.68
CA PRO A 142 3.33 -17.09 -12.38
C PRO A 142 3.95 -15.68 -12.44
N TYR A 143 3.22 -14.65 -12.00
CA TYR A 143 3.56 -13.24 -12.18
C TYR A 143 3.84 -12.52 -10.87
N GLN A 144 2.99 -12.75 -9.86
CA GLN A 144 3.02 -12.01 -8.60
C GLN A 144 2.32 -12.77 -7.47
N ASN A 145 2.56 -12.37 -6.24
CA ASN A 145 1.76 -12.76 -5.09
C ASN A 145 0.45 -11.96 -5.08
N ILE A 146 -0.68 -12.64 -4.85
CA ILE A 146 -2.02 -12.04 -4.83
C ILE A 146 -2.64 -12.32 -3.48
N LYS A 147 -3.05 -11.27 -2.75
CA LYS A 147 -3.80 -11.39 -1.50
C LYS A 147 -5.10 -10.59 -1.56
N ILE A 148 -6.14 -11.13 -0.93
CA ILE A 148 -7.34 -10.38 -0.56
C ILE A 148 -7.45 -10.36 0.96
N LEU A 149 -7.32 -9.16 1.53
CA LEU A 149 -7.55 -8.92 2.95
C LEU A 149 -8.87 -8.16 3.13
N HIS A 150 -9.68 -8.60 4.09
CA HIS A 150 -10.90 -7.89 4.45
C HIS A 150 -10.62 -6.88 5.57
N SER A 151 -11.00 -5.63 5.31
CA SER A 151 -11.03 -4.50 6.24
C SER A 151 -12.47 -4.14 6.59
N GLN A 152 -12.73 -3.77 7.85
CA GLN A 152 -14.08 -3.39 8.26
C GLN A 152 -14.50 -2.02 7.70
N GLN A 153 -13.53 -1.11 7.54
CA GLN A 153 -13.77 0.22 6.97
C GLN A 153 -13.71 0.27 5.44
N PHE A 154 -12.87 -0.55 4.81
CA PHE A 154 -12.60 -0.47 3.35
C PHE A 154 -13.21 -1.62 2.53
N GLY A 155 -13.74 -2.66 3.19
CA GLY A 155 -14.18 -3.88 2.52
C GLY A 155 -12.99 -4.75 2.11
N ASN A 156 -13.14 -5.52 1.03
CA ASN A 156 -12.05 -6.34 0.51
C ASN A 156 -11.02 -5.46 -0.22
N ILE A 157 -9.74 -5.71 0.07
CA ILE A 157 -8.59 -5.02 -0.51
C ILE A 157 -7.76 -6.00 -1.33
N LEU A 158 -7.51 -5.66 -2.58
CA LEU A 158 -6.55 -6.33 -3.46
C LEU A 158 -5.14 -5.85 -3.15
N ILE A 159 -4.26 -6.82 -2.92
CA ILE A 159 -2.85 -6.58 -2.63
C ILE A 159 -2.02 -7.45 -3.57
N LEU A 160 -1.11 -6.83 -4.33
CA LEU A 160 -0.21 -7.50 -5.27
C LEU A 160 1.24 -7.28 -4.85
N ASP A 161 2.01 -8.34 -4.65
CA ASP A 161 3.40 -8.28 -4.15
C ASP A 161 3.59 -7.38 -2.91
N ASP A 162 2.61 -7.44 -1.99
CA ASP A 162 2.53 -6.62 -0.77
C ASP A 162 2.31 -5.11 -1.00
N ASP A 163 1.98 -4.69 -2.22
CA ASP A 163 1.50 -3.34 -2.54
C ASP A 163 -0.04 -3.28 -2.51
N ILE A 164 -0.61 -2.21 -1.96
CA ILE A 164 -2.07 -2.02 -1.86
C ILE A 164 -2.54 -1.46 -3.21
N ASN A 165 -3.33 -2.23 -3.96
CA ASN A 165 -3.78 -1.82 -5.29
C ASN A 165 -5.15 -1.15 -5.28
N LEU A 166 -6.15 -1.79 -4.67
CA LEU A 166 -7.51 -1.24 -4.67
C LEU A 166 -8.39 -1.91 -3.62
N ALA A 167 -9.19 -1.12 -2.91
CA ALA A 167 -10.24 -1.61 -2.03
C ALA A 167 -11.65 -1.33 -2.59
N GLU A 168 -12.65 -2.05 -2.09
CA GLU A 168 -14.06 -1.80 -2.41
C GLU A 168 -14.52 -0.38 -2.04
N SER A 169 -13.86 0.30 -1.09
CA SER A 169 -14.09 1.71 -0.76
C SER A 169 -13.56 2.72 -1.77
N ASP A 170 -12.68 2.31 -2.68
CA ASP A 170 -11.81 3.22 -3.42
C ASP A 170 -12.39 3.65 -4.77
N PHE A 171 -13.71 3.83 -4.85
CA PHE A 171 -14.35 4.33 -6.08
C PHE A 171 -13.74 5.66 -6.58
N ILE A 172 -13.17 6.46 -5.67
CA ILE A 172 -12.45 7.68 -6.05
C ILE A 172 -11.23 7.40 -6.93
N TYR A 173 -10.53 6.28 -6.76
CA TYR A 173 -9.44 5.85 -7.65
C TYR A 173 -9.98 5.64 -9.07
N THR A 174 -10.99 4.78 -9.22
CA THR A 174 -11.61 4.44 -10.51
C THR A 174 -12.16 5.68 -11.21
N LYS A 175 -12.84 6.56 -10.47
CA LYS A 175 -13.36 7.83 -11.00
C LYS A 175 -12.25 8.75 -11.50
N THR A 176 -11.14 8.83 -10.76
CA THR A 176 -10.03 9.75 -11.06
C THR A 176 -9.21 9.23 -12.24
N ILE A 177 -8.83 7.94 -12.25
CA ILE A 177 -8.06 7.33 -13.34
C ILE A 177 -8.85 7.23 -14.64
N THR A 178 -10.17 7.23 -14.61
CA THR A 178 -10.97 7.34 -15.84
C THR A 178 -11.13 8.78 -16.30
N GLY A 179 -10.97 9.78 -15.44
CA GLY A 179 -11.41 11.16 -15.74
C GLY A 179 -12.94 11.31 -15.75
N SER A 180 -13.64 10.41 -15.06
CA SER A 180 -15.10 10.39 -14.98
C SER A 180 -15.65 11.69 -14.39
N GLY A 181 -16.62 12.27 -15.11
CA GLY A 181 -17.17 13.61 -14.84
C GLY A 181 -16.51 14.72 -15.65
N ARG A 182 -15.39 14.46 -16.33
CA ARG A 182 -14.76 15.37 -17.30
C ARG A 182 -14.85 14.85 -18.73
N GLU A 183 -14.86 13.53 -18.89
CA GLU A 183 -14.93 12.84 -20.19
C GLU A 183 -16.32 12.26 -20.48
N VAL A 184 -16.56 11.98 -21.76
CA VAL A 184 -17.79 11.32 -22.24
C VAL A 184 -17.39 10.04 -22.98
N PHE A 185 -17.74 8.88 -22.40
CA PHE A 185 -17.37 7.57 -22.94
C PHE A 185 -18.42 6.96 -23.87
N LYS A 186 -19.57 7.61 -24.05
CA LYS A 186 -20.62 7.10 -24.93
C LYS A 186 -20.12 7.02 -26.37
N ASP A 187 -20.34 5.88 -27.02
CA ASP A 187 -19.93 5.61 -28.40
C ASP A 187 -18.40 5.77 -28.61
N LYS A 188 -17.60 5.47 -27.57
CA LYS A 188 -16.13 5.56 -27.59
C LYS A 188 -15.45 4.21 -27.59
N THR A 189 -14.29 4.15 -28.24
CA THR A 189 -13.37 3.01 -28.19
C THR A 189 -12.32 3.23 -27.11
N ILE A 190 -12.23 2.31 -26.15
CA ILE A 190 -11.35 2.45 -24.98
C ILE A 190 -10.44 1.23 -24.85
N LEU A 191 -9.17 1.46 -24.55
CA LEU A 191 -8.19 0.43 -24.20
C LEU A 191 -7.79 0.58 -22.72
N ILE A 192 -7.92 -0.48 -21.93
CA ILE A 192 -7.43 -0.59 -20.56
C ILE A 192 -6.20 -1.51 -20.58
N LEU A 193 -5.09 -1.05 -20.02
CA LEU A 193 -3.88 -1.85 -19.79
C LEU A 193 -3.82 -2.20 -18.31
N GLY A 194 -3.82 -3.47 -17.94
CA GLY A 194 -4.04 -3.92 -16.56
C GLY A 194 -5.52 -3.87 -16.17
N GLY A 195 -5.80 -3.43 -14.94
CA GLY A 195 -7.16 -3.33 -14.40
C GLY A 195 -7.83 -4.67 -14.11
N GLY A 196 -7.06 -5.70 -13.75
CA GLY A 196 -7.56 -7.05 -13.43
C GLY A 196 -8.57 -7.10 -12.28
N ASP A 197 -8.66 -6.06 -11.45
CA ASP A 197 -9.72 -5.88 -10.45
C ASP A 197 -11.10 -5.61 -11.08
N GLY A 198 -11.15 -5.17 -12.34
CA GLY A 198 -12.37 -4.95 -13.13
C GLY A 198 -13.13 -3.66 -12.84
N GLY A 199 -12.66 -2.80 -11.95
CA GLY A 199 -13.37 -1.58 -11.54
C GLY A 199 -13.55 -0.58 -12.68
N ILE A 200 -12.48 -0.33 -13.45
CA ILE A 200 -12.52 0.57 -14.62
C ILE A 200 -13.48 0.01 -15.69
N LEU A 201 -13.39 -1.29 -15.98
CA LEU A 201 -14.29 -1.93 -16.94
C LEU A 201 -15.76 -1.80 -16.50
N ASN A 202 -16.05 -2.07 -15.22
CA ASN A 202 -17.38 -1.99 -14.65
C ASN A 202 -17.97 -0.57 -14.73
N GLU A 203 -17.16 0.46 -14.47
CA GLU A 203 -17.58 1.87 -14.59
C GLU A 203 -17.83 2.26 -16.06
N LEU A 204 -16.92 1.89 -16.97
CA LEU A 204 -17.01 2.27 -18.37
C LEU A 204 -18.20 1.61 -19.08
N LEU A 205 -18.51 0.34 -18.77
CA LEU A 205 -19.66 -0.36 -19.36
C LEU A 205 -21.01 0.31 -19.05
N GLN A 206 -21.12 1.03 -17.94
CA GLN A 206 -22.31 1.80 -17.59
C GLN A 206 -22.47 3.07 -18.45
N CYS A 207 -21.42 3.48 -19.15
CA CYS A 207 -21.40 4.70 -19.96
C CYS A 207 -21.82 4.48 -21.42
N SER A 208 -22.29 3.28 -21.80
CA SER A 208 -22.66 2.91 -23.18
C SER A 208 -21.52 3.17 -24.19
N PRO A 209 -20.31 2.61 -23.96
CA PRO A 209 -19.19 2.78 -24.88
C PRO A 209 -19.46 2.03 -26.19
N GLU A 210 -18.74 2.39 -27.24
CA GLU A 210 -18.75 1.59 -28.46
C GLU A 210 -18.11 0.24 -28.17
N PHE A 211 -16.88 0.26 -27.63
CA PHE A 211 -16.16 -0.95 -27.27
C PHE A 211 -15.04 -0.70 -26.25
N VAL A 212 -14.96 -1.51 -25.20
CA VAL A 212 -13.88 -1.51 -24.20
C VAL A 212 -13.02 -2.76 -24.37
N THR A 213 -11.74 -2.58 -24.69
CA THR A 213 -10.76 -3.66 -24.65
C THR A 213 -9.97 -3.55 -23.35
N MET A 214 -9.93 -4.60 -22.54
CA MET A 214 -9.06 -4.70 -21.36
C MET A 214 -8.00 -5.75 -21.61
N VAL A 215 -6.74 -5.47 -21.23
CA VAL A 215 -5.63 -6.40 -21.41
C VAL A 215 -4.91 -6.56 -20.08
N ASP A 216 -5.05 -7.72 -19.46
CA ASP A 216 -4.39 -8.05 -18.19
C ASP A 216 -3.55 -9.32 -18.35
N ILE A 217 -2.36 -9.35 -17.77
CA ILE A 217 -1.41 -10.46 -17.93
C ILE A 217 -1.77 -11.65 -17.05
N ASP A 218 -2.50 -11.42 -15.96
CA ASP A 218 -2.67 -12.36 -14.85
C ASP A 218 -4.13 -12.80 -14.68
N GLU A 219 -4.44 -13.98 -15.24
CA GLU A 219 -5.75 -14.61 -15.11
C GLU A 219 -6.15 -14.87 -13.65
N ASP A 220 -5.17 -15.09 -12.76
CA ASP A 220 -5.46 -15.33 -11.35
C ASP A 220 -5.98 -14.06 -10.66
N VAL A 221 -5.52 -12.87 -11.06
CA VAL A 221 -6.06 -11.58 -10.56
C VAL A 221 -7.52 -11.43 -10.99
N ILE A 222 -7.85 -11.70 -12.25
CA ILE A 222 -9.23 -11.62 -12.77
C ILE A 222 -10.14 -12.61 -12.02
N ASN A 223 -9.71 -13.87 -11.88
CA ASN A 223 -10.49 -14.90 -11.18
C ASN A 223 -10.69 -14.54 -9.70
N CYS A 224 -9.68 -13.94 -9.07
CA CYS A 224 -9.75 -13.44 -7.72
C CYS A 224 -10.77 -12.29 -7.61
N ALA A 225 -10.73 -11.33 -8.54
CA ALA A 225 -11.65 -10.20 -8.58
C ALA A 225 -13.12 -10.65 -8.73
N ILE A 226 -13.39 -11.57 -9.65
CA ILE A 226 -14.70 -12.21 -9.85
C ILE A 226 -15.20 -12.86 -8.55
N LYS A 227 -14.32 -13.38 -7.70
CA LYS A 227 -14.75 -14.09 -6.50
C LYS A 227 -14.89 -13.18 -5.28
N TYR A 228 -13.99 -12.22 -5.11
CA TYR A 228 -13.85 -11.47 -3.85
C TYR A 228 -13.98 -9.96 -3.97
N LEU A 229 -13.95 -9.37 -5.17
CA LEU A 229 -13.96 -7.91 -5.37
C LEU A 229 -15.27 -7.45 -6.04
N ARG A 230 -16.41 -7.99 -5.59
CA ARG A 230 -17.71 -7.68 -6.19
C ARG A 230 -18.13 -6.22 -5.96
N GLY A 231 -17.68 -5.58 -4.89
CA GLY A 231 -17.83 -4.13 -4.71
C GLY A 231 -17.07 -3.29 -5.74
N ILE A 232 -16.12 -3.88 -6.47
CA ILE A 232 -15.30 -3.22 -7.50
C ILE A 232 -15.80 -3.60 -8.91
N CYS A 233 -15.68 -4.89 -9.28
CA CYS A 233 -15.98 -5.35 -10.65
C CYS A 233 -17.48 -5.54 -10.94
N GLY A 234 -18.34 -5.57 -9.92
CA GLY A 234 -19.74 -5.95 -10.10
C GLY A 234 -19.85 -7.30 -10.83
N ASN A 235 -20.47 -7.28 -12.01
CA ASN A 235 -20.60 -8.44 -12.90
C ASN A 235 -19.81 -8.28 -14.22
N ALA A 236 -19.00 -7.23 -14.34
CA ALA A 236 -18.31 -6.89 -15.59
C ALA A 236 -17.34 -7.99 -16.09
N LEU A 237 -16.78 -8.75 -15.15
CA LEU A 237 -15.85 -9.84 -15.42
C LEU A 237 -16.50 -11.23 -15.52
N ASP A 238 -17.82 -11.36 -15.30
CA ASP A 238 -18.51 -12.67 -15.38
C ASP A 238 -18.50 -13.24 -16.80
N ASN A 239 -18.40 -12.37 -17.80
CA ASN A 239 -18.18 -12.75 -19.18
C ASN A 239 -17.05 -11.89 -19.77
N LEU A 240 -15.95 -12.54 -20.15
CA LEU A 240 -14.75 -11.88 -20.68
C LEU A 240 -14.93 -11.39 -22.14
N SER A 241 -16.02 -11.74 -22.82
CA SER A 241 -16.31 -11.23 -24.18
C SER A 241 -17.80 -10.96 -24.35
N GLY A 242 -18.15 -9.69 -24.52
CA GLY A 242 -19.52 -9.22 -24.73
C GLY A 242 -19.68 -8.44 -26.03
N GLU A 243 -20.85 -7.80 -26.17
CA GLU A 243 -21.16 -6.90 -27.30
C GLU A 243 -20.28 -5.64 -27.28
N HIS A 244 -20.04 -5.08 -26.08
CA HIS A 244 -19.32 -3.81 -25.89
C HIS A 244 -17.97 -3.96 -25.20
N HIS A 245 -17.49 -5.18 -24.96
CA HIS A 245 -16.17 -5.36 -24.36
C HIS A 245 -15.51 -6.69 -24.68
N LYS A 246 -14.19 -6.71 -24.49
CA LYS A 246 -13.39 -7.93 -24.47
C LYS A 246 -12.20 -7.79 -23.54
N VAL A 247 -12.03 -8.78 -22.68
CA VAL A 247 -10.86 -8.97 -21.82
C VAL A 247 -9.91 -9.94 -22.50
N HIS A 248 -8.68 -9.48 -22.74
CA HIS A 248 -7.58 -10.26 -23.27
C HIS A 248 -6.63 -10.63 -22.15
N ILE A 249 -6.46 -11.93 -21.91
CA ILE A 249 -5.47 -12.44 -20.97
C ILE A 249 -4.13 -12.50 -21.71
N GLY A 250 -3.20 -11.62 -21.37
CA GLY A 250 -1.90 -11.54 -22.02
C GLY A 250 -1.11 -10.28 -21.74
N ASP A 251 0.10 -10.25 -22.28
CA ASP A 251 1.03 -9.12 -22.13
C ASP A 251 0.53 -7.91 -22.95
N CYS A 252 0.35 -6.78 -22.27
CA CYS A 252 -0.11 -5.54 -22.87
C CYS A 252 0.86 -5.00 -23.94
N VAL A 253 2.17 -5.25 -23.83
CA VAL A 253 3.16 -4.82 -24.82
C VAL A 253 2.89 -5.52 -26.15
N LYS A 254 2.71 -6.85 -26.14
CA LYS A 254 2.39 -7.63 -27.34
C LYS A 254 1.08 -7.20 -27.98
N TYR A 255 0.08 -6.90 -27.15
CA TYR A 255 -1.21 -6.40 -27.64
C TYR A 255 -1.08 -5.01 -28.30
N LEU A 256 -0.29 -4.12 -27.70
CA LEU A 256 0.00 -2.80 -28.27
C LEU A 256 0.78 -2.92 -29.60
N GLU A 257 1.76 -3.82 -29.70
CA GLU A 257 2.47 -4.10 -30.97
C GLU A 257 1.49 -4.48 -32.07
N GLN A 258 0.60 -5.44 -31.80
CA GLN A 258 -0.43 -5.87 -32.74
C GLN A 258 -1.34 -4.70 -33.17
N CYS A 259 -1.81 -3.88 -32.22
CA CYS A 259 -2.65 -2.72 -32.53
C CYS A 259 -1.92 -1.71 -33.43
N ILE A 260 -0.62 -1.49 -33.21
CA ILE A 260 0.19 -0.59 -34.03
C ILE A 260 0.35 -1.13 -35.44
N GLU A 261 0.63 -2.43 -35.60
CA GLU A 261 0.74 -3.09 -36.90
C GLU A 261 -0.58 -3.05 -37.70
N GLU A 262 -1.71 -3.19 -37.02
CA GLU A 262 -3.05 -3.11 -37.61
C GLU A 262 -3.51 -1.67 -37.88
N GLY A 263 -2.78 -0.65 -37.38
CA GLY A 263 -3.19 0.75 -37.44
C GLY A 263 -4.44 1.06 -36.61
N ARG A 264 -4.72 0.22 -35.59
CA ARG A 264 -5.87 0.39 -34.70
C ARG A 264 -5.63 1.56 -33.75
N THR A 265 -6.66 2.38 -33.57
CA THR A 265 -6.62 3.51 -32.63
C THR A 265 -7.80 3.49 -31.67
N PHE A 266 -7.64 4.18 -30.54
CA PHE A 266 -8.63 4.30 -29.47
C PHE A 266 -8.88 5.77 -29.12
N ASP A 267 -10.10 6.12 -28.75
CA ASP A 267 -10.43 7.43 -28.19
C ASP A 267 -9.75 7.64 -26.83
N TYR A 268 -9.69 6.58 -26.02
CA TYR A 268 -9.09 6.60 -24.70
C TYR A 268 -8.17 5.40 -24.47
N VAL A 269 -7.03 5.65 -23.84
CA VAL A 269 -6.15 4.59 -23.31
C VAL A 269 -5.97 4.83 -21.82
N ILE A 270 -6.32 3.85 -21.00
CA ILE A 270 -6.22 3.93 -19.54
C ILE A 270 -5.19 2.90 -19.09
N ASN A 271 -4.08 3.37 -18.56
CA ASN A 271 -3.04 2.54 -18.00
C ASN A 271 -3.27 2.37 -16.49
N ASP A 272 -3.67 1.17 -16.13
CA ASP A 272 -3.92 0.71 -14.76
C ASP A 272 -3.03 -0.49 -14.41
N LEU A 273 -1.78 -0.43 -14.88
CA LEU A 273 -0.75 -1.39 -14.52
C LEU A 273 -0.26 -1.14 -13.08
N THR A 274 0.32 -2.18 -12.48
CA THR A 274 1.05 -2.10 -11.21
C THR A 274 2.16 -1.04 -11.28
N ALA A 275 2.53 -0.46 -10.13
CA ALA A 275 3.56 0.59 -10.05
C ALA A 275 4.88 0.18 -10.71
N ILE A 276 5.23 -1.11 -10.60
CA ILE A 276 6.24 -1.77 -11.42
C ILE A 276 5.48 -2.71 -12.38
N PRO A 277 5.36 -2.37 -13.67
CA PRO A 277 4.59 -3.18 -14.59
C PRO A 277 5.19 -4.59 -14.73
N VAL A 278 4.35 -5.61 -14.59
CA VAL A 278 4.80 -7.01 -14.65
C VAL A 278 5.11 -7.41 -16.09
N THR A 279 6.26 -8.05 -16.29
CA THR A 279 6.69 -8.58 -17.59
C THR A 279 7.48 -9.87 -17.43
N LYS A 280 7.35 -10.78 -18.40
CA LYS A 280 8.20 -11.97 -18.51
C LYS A 280 9.57 -11.66 -19.11
N GLU A 281 9.68 -10.54 -19.81
CA GLU A 281 10.87 -10.11 -20.54
C GLU A 281 11.18 -8.65 -20.15
N PRO A 282 11.96 -8.43 -19.07
CA PRO A 282 12.28 -7.07 -18.64
C PRO A 282 13.13 -6.33 -19.70
N ILE A 283 12.66 -5.15 -20.11
CA ILE A 283 13.32 -4.32 -21.13
C ILE A 283 13.93 -3.09 -20.45
N GLY A 284 15.27 -3.05 -20.39
CA GLY A 284 16.01 -1.90 -19.87
C GLY A 284 15.73 -1.61 -18.40
N SER A 285 15.89 -0.34 -18.01
CA SER A 285 15.49 0.18 -16.70
C SER A 285 13.98 0.36 -16.59
N LEU A 286 13.45 0.45 -15.36
CA LEU A 286 12.02 0.71 -15.10
C LEU A 286 11.50 1.94 -15.88
N TRP A 287 12.27 3.02 -15.91
CA TRP A 287 11.89 4.24 -16.64
C TRP A 287 11.87 4.06 -18.15
N GLU A 288 12.77 3.24 -18.70
CA GLU A 288 12.74 2.91 -20.13
C GLU A 288 11.54 2.03 -20.48
N PHE A 289 11.17 1.11 -19.59
CA PHE A 289 10.00 0.26 -19.77
C PHE A 289 8.69 1.06 -19.67
N LEU A 290 8.55 1.94 -18.67
CA LEU A 290 7.42 2.86 -18.57
C LEU A 290 7.31 3.76 -19.82
N ARG A 291 8.45 4.29 -20.29
CA ARG A 291 8.49 5.10 -21.52
C ARG A 291 8.09 4.29 -22.76
N LEU A 292 8.49 3.02 -22.85
CA LEU A 292 8.08 2.13 -23.95
C LEU A 292 6.55 1.98 -23.99
N ILE A 293 5.94 1.63 -22.86
CA ILE A 293 4.48 1.47 -22.76
C ILE A 293 3.77 2.78 -23.09
N LEU A 294 4.26 3.91 -22.56
CA LEU A 294 3.72 5.25 -22.87
C LEU A 294 3.81 5.57 -24.37
N ASP A 295 4.95 5.34 -25.00
CA ASP A 295 5.16 5.64 -26.42
C ASP A 295 4.27 4.78 -27.32
N MET A 296 4.13 3.50 -27.00
CA MET A 296 3.22 2.58 -27.70
C MET A 296 1.75 2.98 -27.49
N SER A 297 1.38 3.36 -26.26
CA SER A 297 0.05 3.87 -25.94
C SER A 297 -0.27 5.13 -26.74
N MET A 298 0.70 6.05 -26.89
CA MET A 298 0.52 7.22 -27.75
C MET A 298 0.32 6.84 -29.22
N LYS A 299 0.99 5.81 -29.74
CA LYS A 299 0.82 5.39 -31.15
C LYS A 299 -0.59 4.87 -31.45
N VAL A 300 -1.21 4.17 -30.50
CA VAL A 300 -2.59 3.69 -30.62
C VAL A 300 -3.64 4.70 -30.13
N LEU A 301 -3.23 5.84 -29.59
CA LEU A 301 -4.16 6.89 -29.20
C LEU A 301 -4.60 7.70 -30.42
N SER A 302 -5.91 7.92 -30.57
CA SER A 302 -6.44 8.80 -31.62
C SER A 302 -5.89 10.23 -31.49
N PRO A 303 -5.87 11.05 -32.55
CA PRO A 303 -5.32 12.41 -32.49
C PRO A 303 -5.97 13.33 -31.46
N SER A 304 -7.27 13.17 -31.22
CA SER A 304 -8.04 13.90 -30.19
C SER A 304 -8.23 13.10 -28.90
N GLY A 305 -7.61 11.94 -28.80
CA GLY A 305 -7.77 11.03 -27.68
C GLY A 305 -7.02 11.48 -26.43
N LYS A 306 -7.35 10.84 -25.31
CA LYS A 306 -6.68 11.07 -24.03
C LYS A 306 -6.18 9.78 -23.42
N TYR A 307 -5.01 9.87 -22.81
CA TYR A 307 -4.42 8.82 -22.02
C TYR A 307 -4.54 9.14 -20.55
N PHE A 308 -4.92 8.16 -19.74
CA PHE A 308 -5.01 8.29 -18.30
C PHE A 308 -4.17 7.25 -17.60
N THR A 309 -3.60 7.60 -16.45
CA THR A 309 -2.85 6.68 -15.60
C THR A 309 -2.79 7.14 -14.16
N GLN A 310 -2.65 6.19 -13.25
CA GLN A 310 -2.12 6.47 -11.92
C GLN A 310 -0.63 6.83 -12.04
N GLY A 311 -0.16 7.74 -11.18
CA GLY A 311 1.21 8.22 -11.16
C GLY A 311 2.00 7.64 -9.99
N ASN A 312 1.94 8.31 -8.84
CA ASN A 312 2.62 7.89 -7.62
C ASN A 312 2.03 8.63 -6.41
N SER A 313 2.53 8.31 -5.22
CA SER A 313 2.30 9.10 -4.01
C SER A 313 2.67 10.57 -4.23
N TYR A 314 1.80 11.46 -3.72
CA TYR A 314 2.05 12.90 -3.67
C TYR A 314 3.36 13.25 -2.95
N ASN A 315 3.78 12.43 -1.99
CA ASN A 315 4.99 12.63 -1.19
C ASN A 315 6.27 12.15 -1.90
N LYS A 316 6.21 11.71 -3.17
CA LYS A 316 7.37 11.32 -3.99
C LYS A 316 7.59 12.30 -5.16
N PRO A 317 7.88 13.60 -4.91
CA PRO A 317 8.02 14.61 -5.96
C PRO A 317 9.13 14.29 -6.96
N ASP A 318 10.23 13.68 -6.52
CA ASP A 318 11.34 13.31 -7.41
C ASP A 318 10.93 12.21 -8.39
N ALA A 319 10.20 11.18 -7.94
CA ALA A 319 9.68 10.12 -8.81
C ALA A 319 8.65 10.65 -9.81
N LEU A 320 7.77 11.55 -9.37
CA LEU A 320 6.81 12.23 -10.24
C LEU A 320 7.52 13.07 -11.30
N LEU A 321 8.56 13.82 -10.93
CA LEU A 321 9.36 14.60 -11.88
C LEU A 321 10.09 13.68 -12.88
N MET A 322 10.63 12.55 -12.43
CA MET A 322 11.27 11.57 -13.31
C MET A 322 10.29 10.93 -14.29
N TYR A 323 9.04 10.71 -13.89
CA TYR A 323 7.95 10.28 -14.76
C TYR A 323 7.63 11.36 -15.82
N GLU A 324 7.44 12.61 -15.39
CA GLU A 324 7.19 13.76 -16.28
C GLU A 324 8.32 13.96 -17.30
N GLN A 325 9.58 13.70 -16.90
CA GLN A 325 10.72 13.72 -17.82
C GLN A 325 10.63 12.65 -18.92
N GLN A 326 9.98 11.51 -18.69
CA GLN A 326 9.78 10.52 -19.75
C GLN A 326 8.79 10.99 -20.81
N LEU A 327 7.79 11.81 -20.43
CA LEU A 327 6.81 12.38 -21.36
C LEU A 327 7.46 13.27 -22.43
N THR A 328 8.57 13.92 -22.09
CA THR A 328 9.34 14.75 -23.04
C THR A 328 10.16 13.95 -24.05
N LYS A 329 10.28 12.62 -23.85
CA LYS A 329 11.07 11.70 -24.66
C LYS A 329 10.21 10.78 -25.54
N LEU A 330 8.91 11.04 -25.63
CA LEU A 330 7.99 10.29 -26.48
C LEU A 330 8.19 10.65 -27.95
N SER A 331 7.77 9.76 -28.84
CA SER A 331 7.88 9.94 -30.29
C SER A 331 6.98 11.04 -30.86
N CYS A 332 5.99 11.51 -30.10
CA CYS A 332 5.16 12.66 -30.44
C CYS A 332 5.12 13.66 -29.26
N PRO A 333 4.96 14.96 -29.55
CA PRO A 333 4.80 15.95 -28.50
C PRO A 333 3.45 15.75 -27.78
N VAL A 334 3.50 15.88 -26.45
CA VAL A 334 2.33 15.72 -25.58
C VAL A 334 2.21 16.88 -24.60
N GLN A 335 1.01 17.12 -24.13
CA GLN A 335 0.70 17.91 -22.95
C GLN A 335 0.06 17.01 -21.91
N PHE A 336 0.11 17.44 -20.65
CA PHE A 336 -0.53 16.72 -19.56
C PHE A 336 -1.10 17.66 -18.52
N ARG A 337 -2.08 17.14 -17.77
CA ARG A 337 -2.50 17.68 -16.48
C ARG A 337 -2.37 16.60 -15.43
N LYS A 338 -2.18 17.00 -14.18
CA LYS A 338 -2.19 16.11 -13.02
C LYS A 338 -3.18 16.59 -11.98
N GLU A 339 -3.74 15.63 -11.25
CA GLU A 339 -4.58 15.88 -10.08
C GLU A 339 -4.18 14.95 -8.95
N ASP A 340 -4.25 15.44 -7.72
CA ASP A 340 -4.06 14.62 -6.53
C ASP A 340 -5.40 14.37 -5.82
N VAL A 341 -5.64 13.12 -5.44
CA VAL A 341 -6.81 12.71 -4.67
C VAL A 341 -6.38 11.85 -3.49
N PHE A 342 -7.14 11.88 -2.42
CA PHE A 342 -6.94 10.96 -1.31
C PHE A 342 -7.69 9.67 -1.59
N VAL A 343 -6.95 8.56 -1.76
CA VAL A 343 -7.54 7.23 -1.92
C VAL A 343 -7.68 6.61 -0.53
N PRO A 344 -8.91 6.27 -0.06
CA PRO A 344 -9.15 5.88 1.33
C PRO A 344 -8.24 4.76 1.82
N SER A 345 -8.13 3.65 1.08
CA SER A 345 -7.32 2.52 1.52
C SER A 345 -5.82 2.79 1.45
N TYR A 346 -5.35 3.69 0.58
CA TYR A 346 -3.92 3.98 0.47
C TYR A 346 -3.36 4.71 1.69
N HIS A 347 -4.24 5.35 2.49
CA HIS A 347 -3.86 6.25 3.58
C HIS A 347 -2.97 7.43 3.16
N GLU A 348 -2.87 7.71 1.86
CA GLU A 348 -2.08 8.81 1.32
C GLU A 348 -2.74 9.46 0.10
N LYS A 349 -2.26 10.65 -0.25
CA LYS A 349 -2.67 11.31 -1.50
C LYS A 349 -1.92 10.68 -2.67
N TRP A 350 -2.65 10.43 -3.75
CA TRP A 350 -2.12 9.86 -4.97
C TRP A 350 -2.30 10.79 -6.16
N VAL A 351 -1.29 10.87 -7.02
CA VAL A 351 -1.29 11.71 -8.23
C VAL A 351 -1.71 10.89 -9.43
N PHE A 352 -2.63 11.42 -10.23
CA PHE A 352 -3.09 10.85 -11.50
C PHE A 352 -2.73 11.79 -12.64
N TYR A 353 -2.49 11.22 -13.81
CA TYR A 353 -2.14 11.97 -15.02
C TYR A 353 -3.20 11.77 -16.10
N GLU A 354 -3.46 12.87 -16.80
CA GLU A 354 -4.15 12.89 -18.08
C GLU A 354 -3.23 13.50 -19.11
N ILE A 355 -3.01 12.79 -20.21
CA ILE A 355 -2.01 13.10 -21.24
C ILE A 355 -2.69 13.11 -22.61
N TRP A 356 -2.37 14.08 -23.46
CA TRP A 356 -2.90 14.17 -24.83
C TRP A 356 -1.84 14.66 -25.80
N LYS A 357 -2.00 14.30 -27.07
CA LYS A 357 -1.12 14.75 -28.17
C LYS A 357 -1.31 16.23 -28.44
N THR A 358 -0.24 16.91 -28.82
CA THR A 358 -0.31 18.27 -29.38
C THR A 358 0.03 18.29 -30.85
N ASN A 359 -0.57 19.22 -31.60
CA ASN A 359 -0.18 19.46 -32.99
C ASN A 359 1.12 20.27 -33.00
N GLU A 360 2.12 19.84 -33.77
CA GLU A 360 3.38 20.55 -33.99
C GLU A 360 3.19 22.01 -34.45
N SER A 361 2.03 22.35 -35.02
CA SER A 361 1.69 23.69 -35.50
C SER A 361 1.35 24.74 -34.43
N THR A 362 1.35 24.39 -33.14
CA THR A 362 1.07 25.34 -32.03
C THR A 362 2.30 25.76 -31.23
N LEU A 363 3.50 25.30 -31.65
CA LEU A 363 4.79 25.73 -31.11
C LEU A 363 5.46 26.70 -32.09
N SER A 364 4.93 27.92 -32.23
CA SER A 364 5.57 29.03 -32.96
C SER A 364 5.57 30.30 -32.13
#